data_AF-A0A2T2XC67-F1
#
_entry.id   AF-A0A2T2XC67-F1
#
_cell.length_a   1.000
_cell.length_b   1.000
_cell.length_c   1.000
_cell.angle_alpha   90.00
_cell.angle_beta   90.00
_cell.angle_gamma   90.00
#
_symmetry.space_group_name_H-M   'P 1'
#
loop_
_entity.id
_entity.type
_entity.pdbx_description
1 polymer ?
#
loop_
_entity_poly.entity_id
_entity_poly.type
_entity_poly.pdbx_seq_one_letter_code
_entity_poly.pdbx_strand_id
1 'polypeptide(L)'
;GLRVSEALALHTTDVDRQAGTLHIREAKLDKERRIPMHPVLAERVDRYLETLAYLALADGPLFPCQTGDSYAANTIYTYFRRFLWQAGISHQGRGRGPRLHDVRHTFAVHCLRQWVLQGVDLTVALPYLSAYMGHVGLKSTQGYLRLTAELYPTVVRTVEQRFGSIIPAGGATP
;
A
#
# COMPACT_ATOMS: atom_id res chain seq x y z
N GLY A 1 -2.29 0.28 1.16
CA GLY A 1 -0.98 0.01 0.52
C GLY A 1 -0.28 -1.21 1.11
N LEU A 2 -0.86 -2.41 0.96
CA LEU A 2 -0.20 -3.67 1.33
C LEU A 2 0.97 -3.98 0.38
N ARG A 3 1.91 -4.82 0.81
CA ARG A 3 2.83 -5.49 -0.12
C ARG A 3 2.05 -6.53 -0.92
N VAL A 4 2.48 -6.82 -2.15
CA VAL A 4 1.82 -7.85 -2.98
C VAL A 4 1.85 -9.22 -2.30
N SER A 5 2.96 -9.57 -1.65
CA SER A 5 3.09 -10.84 -0.91
C SER A 5 2.12 -10.93 0.26
N GLU A 6 1.89 -9.82 0.98
CA GLU A 6 0.91 -9.77 2.07
C GLU A 6 -0.50 -9.96 1.52
N ALA A 7 -0.85 -9.26 0.44
CA ALA A 7 -2.17 -9.38 -0.19
C ALA A 7 -2.44 -10.80 -0.70
N LEU A 8 -1.43 -11.48 -1.24
CA LEU A 8 -1.55 -12.86 -1.75
C LEU A 8 -1.58 -13.93 -0.66
N ALA A 9 -1.09 -13.60 0.53
CA ALA A 9 -1.10 -14.48 1.69
C ALA A 9 -2.36 -14.35 2.55
N LEU A 10 -3.24 -13.38 2.25
CA LEU A 10 -4.50 -13.22 2.95
C LEU A 10 -5.40 -14.43 2.75
N HIS A 11 -6.06 -14.85 3.83
CA HIS A 11 -7.18 -15.77 3.82
C HIS A 11 -8.50 -15.02 3.99
N THR A 12 -9.61 -15.64 3.62
CA THR A 12 -10.96 -15.13 3.88
C THR A 12 -11.18 -14.82 5.37
N THR A 13 -10.63 -15.66 6.26
CA THR A 13 -10.69 -15.50 7.72
C THR A 13 -9.93 -14.29 8.26
N ASP A 14 -9.04 -13.70 7.46
CA ASP A 14 -8.28 -12.50 7.86
C ASP A 14 -9.09 -11.21 7.68
N VAL A 15 -10.29 -11.31 7.09
CA VAL A 15 -11.18 -10.17 6.89
C VAL A 15 -12.18 -10.10 8.03
N ASP A 16 -12.02 -9.10 8.90
CA ASP A 16 -13.04 -8.77 9.89
C ASP A 16 -14.06 -7.81 9.26
N ARG A 17 -15.20 -8.38 8.85
CA ARG A 17 -16.31 -7.65 8.22
C ARG A 17 -16.98 -6.66 9.18
N GLN A 18 -17.02 -6.97 10.47
CA GLN A 18 -17.68 -6.15 11.47
C GLN A 18 -16.82 -4.95 11.85
N ALA A 19 -15.53 -5.17 12.10
CA ALA A 19 -14.59 -4.10 12.41
C ALA A 19 -14.11 -3.35 11.15
N GLY A 20 -14.33 -3.90 9.95
CA GLY A 20 -13.83 -3.34 8.69
C GLY A 20 -12.30 -3.37 8.63
N THR A 21 -11.67 -4.43 9.16
CA THR A 21 -10.21 -4.54 9.24
C THR A 21 -9.67 -5.78 8.53
N LEU A 22 -8.40 -5.71 8.15
CA LEU A 22 -7.63 -6.85 7.64
C LEU A 22 -6.56 -7.24 8.64
N HIS A 23 -6.46 -8.52 8.95
CA HIS A 23 -5.37 -9.10 9.74
C HIS A 23 -4.24 -9.55 8.81
N ILE A 24 -3.13 -8.83 8.82
CA ILE A 24 -1.94 -9.17 8.04
C ILE A 24 -1.01 -10.02 8.90
N ARG A 25 -0.87 -11.30 8.55
CA ARG A 25 0.04 -12.25 9.19
C ARG A 25 1.43 -12.12 8.55
N GLU A 26 2.50 -12.00 9.34
CA GLU A 26 3.89 -12.08 8.83
C GLU A 26 4.59 -13.32 9.40
N ALA A 27 4.94 -14.30 8.54
CA ALA A 27 5.62 -15.55 8.93
C ALA A 27 7.16 -15.42 9.10
N LYS A 28 7.70 -14.20 9.23
CA LYS A 28 9.12 -13.99 9.54
C LYS A 28 9.28 -12.66 10.29
N LEU A 29 9.67 -12.74 11.57
CA LEU A 29 9.80 -11.66 12.57
C LEU A 29 8.55 -11.29 13.39
N ASP A 30 7.47 -12.07 13.30
CA ASP A 30 6.36 -12.08 14.28
C ASP A 30 5.62 -10.74 14.48
N LYS A 31 5.65 -9.87 13.46
CA LYS A 31 4.93 -8.59 13.48
C LYS A 31 3.65 -8.69 12.67
N GLU A 32 2.65 -9.31 13.28
CA GLU A 32 1.29 -9.21 12.77
C GLU A 32 0.75 -7.79 12.96
N ARG A 33 -0.16 -7.39 12.07
CA ARG A 33 -0.85 -6.11 12.21
C ARG A 33 -2.28 -6.19 11.73
N ARG A 34 -3.16 -5.46 12.40
CA ARG A 34 -4.52 -5.18 11.90
C ARG A 34 -4.54 -3.81 11.27
N ILE A 35 -5.09 -3.72 10.06
CA ILE A 35 -5.22 -2.45 9.35
C ILE A 35 -6.69 -2.17 9.03
N PRO A 36 -7.16 -0.91 9.18
CA PRO A 36 -8.51 -0.55 8.76
C PRO A 36 -8.60 -0.52 7.23
N MET A 37 -9.74 -0.94 6.71
CA MET A 37 -10.11 -0.74 5.32
C MET A 37 -10.90 0.55 5.16
N HIS A 38 -10.73 1.22 4.03
CA HIS A 38 -11.64 2.29 3.65
C HIS A 38 -13.05 1.70 3.45
N PRO A 39 -14.16 2.40 3.82
CA PRO A 39 -15.51 1.86 3.70
C PRO A 39 -15.85 1.30 2.31
N VAL A 40 -15.46 2.02 1.25
CA VAL A 40 -15.64 1.57 -0.14
C VAL A 40 -14.86 0.28 -0.44
N LEU A 41 -13.69 0.08 0.17
CA LEU A 41 -12.95 -1.17 0.03
C LEU A 41 -13.64 -2.29 0.81
N ALA A 42 -14.10 -2.02 2.02
CA ALA A 42 -14.81 -2.99 2.85
C ALA A 42 -16.05 -3.53 2.10
N GLU A 43 -16.88 -2.66 1.53
CA GLU A 43 -18.05 -3.06 0.73
C GLU A 43 -17.66 -3.94 -0.49
N ARG A 44 -16.58 -3.60 -1.18
CA ARG A 44 -16.10 -4.39 -2.33
C ARG A 44 -15.59 -5.76 -1.91
N VAL A 45 -14.87 -5.83 -0.79
CA VAL A 45 -14.39 -7.10 -0.23
C VAL A 45 -15.58 -7.94 0.24
N ASP A 46 -16.61 -7.31 0.81
CA ASP A 46 -17.84 -7.98 1.26
C ASP A 46 -18.53 -8.73 0.12
N ARG A 47 -18.84 -8.01 -0.96
CA ARG A 47 -19.43 -8.59 -2.18
C ARG A 47 -18.54 -9.68 -2.81
N TYR A 48 -17.23 -9.51 -2.71
CA TYR A 48 -16.29 -10.49 -3.23
C TYR A 48 -16.32 -11.78 -2.39
N LEU A 49 -16.39 -11.68 -1.06
CA LEU A 49 -16.53 -12.83 -0.16
C LEU A 49 -17.84 -13.60 -0.41
N GLU A 50 -18.94 -12.90 -0.71
CA GLU A 50 -20.21 -13.53 -1.12
C GLU A 50 -20.02 -14.37 -2.39
N THR A 51 -19.25 -13.85 -3.35
CA THR A 51 -18.92 -14.58 -4.59
C THR A 51 -18.08 -15.83 -4.30
N LEU A 52 -17.10 -15.74 -3.40
CA LEU A 52 -16.29 -16.89 -2.98
C LEU A 52 -17.14 -17.95 -2.27
N ALA A 53 -18.08 -17.52 -1.42
CA ALA A 53 -19.01 -18.44 -0.76
C ALA A 53 -19.89 -19.18 -1.77
N TYR A 54 -20.43 -18.48 -2.78
CA TYR A 54 -21.20 -19.10 -3.86
C TYR A 54 -20.39 -20.15 -4.65
N LEU A 55 -19.08 -19.91 -4.81
CA LEU A 55 -18.16 -20.82 -5.51
C LEU A 55 -17.58 -21.93 -4.62
N ALA A 56 -18.01 -22.05 -3.36
CA ALA A 56 -17.47 -22.98 -2.37
C ALA A 56 -15.95 -22.81 -2.10
N LEU A 57 -15.47 -21.57 -2.16
CA LEU A 57 -14.07 -21.17 -1.90
C LEU A 57 -13.93 -20.32 -0.62
N ALA A 58 -14.89 -20.46 0.32
CA ALA A 58 -14.97 -19.62 1.50
C ALA A 58 -13.85 -19.89 2.54
N ASP A 59 -13.25 -21.08 2.55
CA ASP A 59 -12.26 -21.50 3.56
C ASP A 59 -10.81 -21.46 3.05
N GLY A 60 -10.53 -20.58 2.09
CA GLY A 60 -9.27 -20.56 1.36
C GLY A 60 -8.55 -19.20 1.34
N PRO A 61 -7.58 -19.05 0.44
CA PRO A 61 -7.00 -17.77 0.10
C PRO A 61 -8.08 -16.74 -0.23
N LEU A 62 -7.86 -15.49 0.17
CA LEU A 62 -8.76 -14.40 -0.18
C LEU A 62 -8.82 -14.21 -1.69
N PHE A 63 -7.71 -14.39 -2.40
CA PHE A 63 -7.63 -14.28 -3.86
C PHE A 63 -7.21 -15.61 -4.49
N PRO A 64 -8.13 -16.58 -4.61
CA PRO A 64 -7.82 -17.88 -5.18
C PRO A 64 -7.67 -17.78 -6.70
N CYS A 65 -6.71 -18.52 -7.24
CA CYS A 65 -6.60 -18.79 -8.67
C CYS A 65 -7.53 -19.94 -9.07
N GLN A 66 -7.52 -20.31 -10.36
CA GLN A 66 -8.43 -21.33 -10.90
C GLN A 66 -8.30 -22.70 -10.23
N THR A 67 -7.15 -23.01 -9.61
CA THR A 67 -6.93 -24.27 -8.89
C THR A 67 -7.38 -24.21 -7.43
N GLY A 68 -7.80 -23.04 -6.92
CA GLY A 68 -8.16 -22.82 -5.51
C GLY A 68 -7.01 -22.27 -4.65
N ASP A 69 -5.77 -22.30 -5.14
CA ASP A 69 -4.59 -21.79 -4.43
C ASP A 69 -4.39 -20.28 -4.60
N SER A 70 -3.51 -19.67 -3.80
CA SER A 70 -3.11 -18.27 -4.00
C SER A 70 -2.37 -18.06 -5.33
N TYR A 71 -2.61 -16.90 -5.96
CA TYR A 71 -1.81 -16.49 -7.11
C TYR A 71 -0.33 -16.34 -6.77
N ALA A 72 0.53 -16.69 -7.73
CA ALA A 72 1.94 -16.31 -7.68
C ALA A 72 2.12 -14.80 -7.97
N ALA A 73 3.09 -14.17 -7.31
CA ALA A 73 3.37 -12.73 -7.48
C ALA A 73 3.66 -12.34 -8.94
N ASN A 74 4.32 -13.21 -9.72
CA ASN A 74 4.60 -12.95 -11.13
C ASN A 74 3.33 -12.94 -12.00
N THR A 75 2.32 -13.73 -11.63
CA THR A 75 1.01 -13.72 -12.29
C THR A 75 0.31 -12.38 -12.07
N ILE A 76 0.34 -11.86 -10.84
CA ILE A 76 -0.19 -10.53 -10.54
C ILE A 76 0.56 -9.44 -11.31
N TYR A 77 1.89 -9.53 -11.41
CA TYR A 77 2.68 -8.60 -12.21
C TYR A 77 2.27 -8.62 -13.70
N THR A 78 1.95 -9.80 -14.23
CA THR A 78 1.48 -9.96 -15.61
C THR A 78 0.12 -9.27 -15.81
N TYR A 79 -0.84 -9.48 -14.90
CA TYR A 79 -2.12 -8.76 -14.94
C TYR A 79 -1.93 -7.25 -14.79
N PHE A 80 -1.04 -6.81 -13.92
CA PHE A 80 -0.73 -5.40 -13.76
C PHE A 80 -0.25 -4.77 -15.08
N ARG A 81 0.66 -5.42 -15.81
CA ARG A 81 1.08 -4.92 -17.14
C ARG A 81 -0.07 -4.87 -18.14
N ARG A 82 -0.96 -5.86 -18.11
CA ARG A 82 -2.17 -5.86 -18.95
C ARG A 82 -3.08 -4.67 -18.61
N PHE A 83 -3.29 -4.37 -17.33
CA PHE A 83 -4.10 -3.23 -16.91
C PHE A 83 -3.47 -1.89 -17.29
N LEU A 84 -2.15 -1.74 -17.16
CA LEU A 84 -1.46 -0.54 -17.65
C LEU A 84 -1.68 -0.34 -19.14
N TRP A 85 -1.54 -1.40 -19.94
CA TRP A 85 -1.78 -1.33 -21.38
C TRP A 85 -3.23 -0.95 -21.71
N GLN A 86 -4.21 -1.56 -21.04
CA GLN A 86 -5.64 -1.22 -21.20
C GLN A 86 -5.95 0.22 -20.79
N ALA A 87 -5.24 0.76 -19.81
CA ALA A 87 -5.36 2.15 -19.36
C ALA A 87 -4.58 3.15 -20.25
N GLY A 88 -3.87 2.68 -21.29
CA GLY A 88 -3.03 3.54 -22.14
C GLY A 88 -1.75 4.03 -21.46
N ILE A 89 -1.33 3.38 -20.36
CA ILE A 89 -0.14 3.75 -19.59
C ILE A 89 1.05 2.94 -20.10
N SER A 90 2.05 3.63 -20.66
CA SER A 90 3.27 2.98 -21.15
C SER A 90 4.15 2.46 -20.02
N HIS A 91 4.59 1.22 -20.14
CA HIS A 91 5.55 0.60 -19.23
C HIS A 91 7.01 0.96 -19.58
N GLN A 92 7.31 1.60 -20.72
CA GLN A 92 8.64 2.11 -21.07
C GLN A 92 9.85 1.13 -20.96
N GLY A 93 9.63 -0.19 -20.81
CA GLY A 93 10.69 -1.20 -20.65
C GLY A 93 11.14 -1.47 -19.20
N ARG A 94 12.20 -2.28 -19.05
CA ARG A 94 12.70 -2.75 -17.75
C ARG A 94 13.25 -1.59 -16.92
N GLY A 95 12.70 -1.41 -15.71
CA GLY A 95 13.15 -0.38 -14.77
C GLY A 95 12.72 1.05 -15.07
N ARG A 96 11.95 1.28 -16.15
CA ARG A 96 11.50 2.62 -16.56
C ARG A 96 9.98 2.81 -16.46
N GLY A 97 9.23 1.72 -16.27
CA GLY A 97 7.77 1.76 -16.16
C GLY A 97 7.25 1.76 -14.73
N PRO A 98 5.96 2.04 -14.56
CA PRO A 98 5.26 1.79 -13.31
C PRO A 98 5.44 0.32 -12.90
N ARG A 99 5.75 0.12 -11.62
CA ARG A 99 5.91 -1.19 -10.99
C ARG A 99 4.72 -1.43 -10.07
N LEU A 100 4.45 -2.70 -9.80
CA LEU A 100 3.39 -3.07 -8.85
C LEU A 100 3.62 -2.46 -7.45
N HIS A 101 4.88 -2.34 -7.02
CA HIS A 101 5.24 -1.69 -5.77
C HIS A 101 4.93 -0.18 -5.76
N ASP A 102 4.85 0.46 -6.92
CA ASP A 102 4.57 1.89 -7.01
C ASP A 102 3.13 2.20 -6.58
N VAL A 103 2.18 1.27 -6.73
CA VAL A 103 0.81 1.41 -6.18
C VAL A 103 0.86 1.65 -4.66
N ARG A 104 1.77 0.96 -3.97
CA ARG A 104 1.98 1.12 -2.53
C ARG A 104 2.67 2.45 -2.20
N HIS A 105 3.62 2.89 -3.03
CA HIS A 105 4.23 4.21 -2.88
C HIS A 105 3.19 5.33 -3.09
N THR A 106 2.38 5.24 -4.14
CA THR A 106 1.28 6.16 -4.43
C THR A 106 0.32 6.25 -3.24
N PHE A 107 -0.09 5.13 -2.65
CA PHE A 107 -0.90 5.13 -1.41
C PHE A 107 -0.27 5.99 -0.30
N ALA A 108 1.01 5.80 -0.01
CA ALA A 108 1.70 6.55 1.05
C ALA A 108 1.77 8.06 0.75
N VAL A 109 2.11 8.42 -0.50
CA VAL A 109 2.13 9.82 -0.95
C VAL A 109 0.76 10.47 -0.84
N HIS A 110 -0.31 9.77 -1.21
CA HIS A 110 -1.67 10.29 -1.07
C HIS A 110 -2.06 10.50 0.40
N CYS A 111 -1.74 9.58 1.30
CA CYS A 111 -1.96 9.76 2.74
C CYS A 111 -1.23 11.00 3.27
N LEU A 112 0.06 11.13 2.97
CA LEU A 112 0.86 12.28 3.41
C LEU A 112 0.35 13.60 2.84
N ARG A 113 0.02 13.64 1.55
CA ARG A 113 -0.58 14.82 0.93
C ARG A 113 -1.86 15.25 1.64
N GLN A 114 -2.76 14.31 1.91
CA GLN A 114 -4.03 14.62 2.59
C GLN A 114 -3.78 15.18 3.99
N TRP A 115 -2.86 14.57 4.75
CA TRP A 115 -2.49 15.07 6.07
C TRP A 115 -1.86 16.46 6.04
N VAL A 116 -1.01 16.76 5.05
CA VAL A 116 -0.49 18.12 4.87
C VAL A 116 -1.61 19.11 4.59
N LEU A 117 -2.52 18.79 3.66
CA LEU A 117 -3.65 19.67 3.32
C LEU A 117 -4.61 19.87 4.49
N GLN A 118 -4.72 18.89 5.38
CA GLN A 118 -5.52 18.95 6.60
C GLN A 118 -4.76 19.58 7.79
N GLY A 119 -3.49 19.97 7.62
CA GLY A 119 -2.67 20.56 8.66
C GLY A 119 -2.25 19.60 9.78
N VAL A 120 -2.40 18.29 9.58
CA VAL A 120 -2.05 17.23 10.54
C VAL A 120 -0.54 17.24 10.81
N ASP A 121 -0.15 17.02 12.06
CA ASP A 121 1.26 16.91 12.43
C ASP A 121 1.86 15.60 11.89
N LEU A 122 2.76 15.73 10.92
CA LEU A 122 3.41 14.59 10.28
C LEU A 122 4.35 13.84 11.24
N THR A 123 4.92 14.48 12.26
CA THR A 123 5.77 13.76 13.24
C THR A 123 4.97 12.71 14.00
N VAL A 124 3.68 12.99 14.24
CA VAL A 124 2.73 12.08 14.86
C VAL A 124 2.18 11.09 13.84
N ALA A 125 1.84 11.54 12.63
CA ALA A 125 1.17 10.70 11.62
C ALA A 125 2.10 9.68 10.94
N LEU A 126 3.39 9.99 10.77
CA LEU A 126 4.37 9.11 10.11
C LEU A 126 4.55 7.76 10.80
N PRO A 127 4.68 7.68 12.14
CA PRO A 127 4.65 6.40 12.86
C PRO A 127 3.43 5.53 12.53
N TYR A 128 2.22 6.11 12.46
CA TYR A 128 1.01 5.36 12.10
C TYR A 128 1.06 4.84 10.68
N LEU A 129 1.48 5.66 9.71
CA LEU A 129 1.64 5.22 8.33
C LEU A 129 2.69 4.11 8.21
N SER A 130 3.81 4.26 8.93
CA SER A 130 4.88 3.27 8.98
C SER A 130 4.39 1.93 9.52
N ALA A 131 3.61 1.95 10.61
CA ALA A 131 3.00 0.76 11.21
C ALA A 131 1.97 0.13 10.26
N TYR A 132 1.07 0.93 9.68
CA TYR A 132 0.07 0.49 8.70
C TYR A 132 0.73 -0.23 7.52
N MET A 133 1.83 0.33 7.02
CA MET A 133 2.58 -0.23 5.90
C MET A 133 3.44 -1.42 6.31
N GLY A 134 3.75 -1.64 7.59
CA GLY A 134 4.66 -2.72 8.02
C GLY A 134 6.13 -2.41 7.73
N HIS A 135 6.53 -1.13 7.83
CA HIS A 135 7.92 -0.73 7.69
C HIS A 135 8.74 -0.98 8.97
N VAL A 136 9.94 -1.56 8.82
CA VAL A 136 10.91 -1.67 9.91
C VAL A 136 11.66 -0.33 9.99
N GLY A 137 11.21 0.53 10.90
CA GLY A 137 11.75 1.87 11.10
C GLY A 137 11.22 2.93 10.12
N LEU A 138 11.57 4.19 10.38
CA LEU A 138 10.97 5.35 9.69
C LEU A 138 11.67 5.71 8.38
N LYS A 139 12.85 5.17 8.06
CA LYS A 139 13.64 5.56 6.87
C LYS A 139 12.86 5.38 5.56
N SER A 140 12.19 4.24 5.39
CA SER A 140 11.36 3.99 4.20
C SER A 140 10.15 4.91 4.13
N THR A 141 9.64 5.37 5.27
CA THR A 141 8.49 6.28 5.37
C THR A 141 8.91 7.75 5.17
N GLN A 142 10.11 8.13 5.62
CA GLN A 142 10.73 9.44 5.36
C GLN A 142 11.00 9.65 3.87
N GLY A 143 11.34 8.60 3.12
CA GLY A 143 11.45 8.66 1.65
C GLY A 143 10.17 9.18 0.97
N TYR A 144 8.99 8.90 1.56
CA TYR A 144 7.74 9.42 1.02
C TYR A 144 7.53 10.91 1.28
N LEU A 145 8.08 11.48 2.36
CA LEU A 145 8.00 12.92 2.58
C LEU A 145 8.67 13.66 1.43
N ARG A 146 9.88 13.23 1.07
CA ARG A 146 10.63 13.80 -0.05
C ARG A 146 9.87 13.65 -1.36
N LEU A 147 9.38 12.45 -1.67
CA LEU A 147 8.59 12.21 -2.89
C LEU A 147 7.30 13.04 -2.91
N THR A 148 6.64 13.23 -1.76
CA THR A 148 5.42 14.05 -1.65
C THR A 148 5.73 15.53 -1.86
N ALA A 149 6.85 16.02 -1.34
CA ALA A 149 7.33 17.38 -1.60
C ALA A 149 7.62 17.57 -3.10
N GLU A 150 8.39 16.66 -3.72
CA GLU A 150 8.75 16.73 -5.14
C GLU A 150 7.51 16.74 -6.08
N LEU A 151 6.45 15.99 -5.72
CA LEU A 151 5.22 15.91 -6.51
C LEU A 151 4.23 17.06 -6.26
N TYR A 152 4.35 17.78 -5.14
CA TYR A 152 3.42 18.83 -4.74
C TYR A 152 4.20 20.04 -4.17
N PRO A 153 4.57 21.02 -5.01
CA PRO A 153 5.36 22.18 -4.57
C PRO A 153 4.75 22.98 -3.40
N THR A 154 3.42 23.01 -3.29
CA THR A 154 2.73 23.66 -2.16
C THR A 154 2.95 22.92 -0.82
N VAL A 155 3.17 21.60 -0.89
CA VAL A 155 3.54 20.77 0.27
C VAL A 155 4.99 21.04 0.68
N VAL A 156 5.90 21.30 -0.28
CA VAL A 156 7.32 21.64 -0.03
C VAL A 156 7.44 22.78 0.99
N ARG A 157 6.78 23.90 0.74
CA ARG A 157 6.90 25.09 1.61
C ARG A 157 6.43 24.81 3.04
N THR A 158 5.38 24.00 3.21
CA THR A 158 4.84 23.64 4.53
C THR A 158 5.75 22.64 5.25
N VAL A 159 6.30 21.67 4.51
CA VAL A 159 7.19 20.64 5.04
C VAL A 159 8.57 21.22 5.37
N GLU A 160 9.13 22.11 4.56
CA GLU A 160 10.39 22.79 4.85
C GLU A 160 10.29 23.72 6.06
N GLN A 161 9.19 24.47 6.18
CA GLN A 161 8.94 25.36 7.32
C GLN A 161 8.77 24.62 8.65
N ARG A 162 8.18 23.41 8.65
CA ARG A 162 7.93 22.62 9.87
C ARG A 162 8.98 21.53 10.14
N PHE A 163 9.66 21.02 9.12
CA PHE A 163 10.47 19.80 9.19
C PHE A 163 11.82 19.91 8.45
N GLY A 164 12.31 21.13 8.19
CA GLY A 164 13.61 21.36 7.52
C GLY A 164 14.82 20.71 8.21
N SER A 165 14.71 20.32 9.48
CA SER A 165 15.72 19.57 10.23
C SER A 165 15.59 18.04 10.15
N ILE A 166 14.48 17.52 9.65
CA ILE A 166 14.17 16.08 9.58
C ILE A 166 14.42 15.52 8.17
N ILE A 167 14.36 16.38 7.14
CA ILE A 167 14.78 16.03 5.79
C ILE A 167 16.30 16.24 5.71
N PRO A 168 17.12 15.19 5.57
CA PRO A 168 18.54 15.39 5.32
C PRO A 168 18.64 16.15 4.00
N ALA A 169 19.29 17.32 4.02
CA ALA A 169 19.77 17.95 2.79
C ALA A 169 20.58 16.88 2.06
N GLY A 170 20.12 16.50 0.87
CA GLY A 170 20.80 15.48 0.07
C GLY A 170 22.24 15.93 -0.11
N GLY A 171 23.15 15.26 0.58
CA GLY A 171 24.56 15.35 0.26
C GLY A 171 24.69 14.96 -1.20
N ALA A 172 24.97 15.94 -2.04
CA ALA A 172 25.76 15.70 -3.23
C ALA A 172 27.08 15.14 -2.72
N THR A 173 27.22 13.81 -2.72
CA THR A 173 28.55 13.22 -2.65
C THR A 173 29.24 13.42 -4.00
N PRO A 174 30.52 13.81 -3.98
CA PRO A 174 31.28 14.26 -5.16
C PRO A 174 31.52 13.17 -6.20
#